data_AF-A0AAV5K2X3-F1
#
_entry.id   AF-A0AAV5K2X3-F1
#
_cell.length_a   1.000
_cell.length_b   1.000
_cell.length_c   1.000
_cell.angle_alpha   90.00
_cell.angle_beta   90.00
_cell.angle_gamma   90.00
#
_symmetry.space_group_name_H-M   'P 1'
#
loop_
_entity.id
_entity.type
_entity.pdbx_description
1 polymer ?
#
loop_
_entity_poly.entity_id
_entity_poly.type
_entity_poly.pdbx_seq_one_letter_code
_entity_poly.pdbx_strand_id
1 'polypeptide(L)'
;MMFLSHSISLGYRNHKNIVMRVSSTDSQESDPSVLVNAHFDGPIGSPGAGDCATCVASILEIVRLTTDLGWVPPRPIIFLFNGAEEVFSLV
;
A
#
# COMPACT_ATOMS: atom_id res chain seq x y z
N MET A 1 16.14 -12.67 -15.56
CA MET A 1 15.23 -12.97 -16.70
C MET A 1 15.96 -12.57 -17.99
N MET A 2 15.85 -13.34 -19.08
CA MET A 2 16.55 -13.01 -20.34
C MET A 2 15.60 -12.27 -21.30
N PHE A 3 16.01 -11.11 -21.81
CA PHE A 3 15.33 -10.40 -22.91
C PHE A 3 16.36 -10.13 -24.01
N LEU A 4 16.03 -10.51 -25.25
CA LEU A 4 16.97 -10.42 -26.39
C LEU A 4 18.37 -10.99 -26.06
N SER A 5 18.42 -12.15 -25.40
CA SER A 5 19.66 -12.83 -24.97
C SER A 5 20.53 -12.06 -23.95
N HIS A 6 20.01 -11.01 -23.32
CA HIS A 6 20.68 -10.25 -22.25
C HIS A 6 19.99 -10.50 -20.90
N SER A 7 20.78 -10.55 -19.82
CA SER A 7 20.23 -10.61 -18.46
C SER A 7 19.66 -9.25 -18.07
N ILE A 8 18.38 -9.23 -17.70
CA ILE A 8 17.74 -8.08 -17.07
C ILE A 8 17.80 -8.27 -15.55
N SER A 9 18.21 -7.21 -14.85
CA SER A 9 18.05 -7.05 -13.41
C SER A 9 17.10 -5.87 -13.15
N LEU A 10 16.08 -6.13 -12.33
CA LEU A 10 15.18 -5.10 -11.83
C LEU A 10 15.74 -4.58 -10.50
N GLY A 11 15.73 -3.26 -10.34
CA GLY A 11 16.20 -2.60 -9.12
C GLY A 11 15.27 -1.47 -8.74
N TYR A 12 14.91 -1.41 -7.47
CA TYR A 12 14.19 -0.27 -6.92
C TYR A 12 15.15 0.91 -6.77
N ARG A 13 14.75 2.08 -7.29
CA ARG A 13 15.49 3.32 -7.07
C ARG A 13 14.54 4.43 -6.68
N ASN A 14 14.72 4.98 -5.48
CA ASN A 14 13.95 6.11 -4.98
C ASN A 14 12.42 5.90 -5.03
N HIS A 15 11.96 4.65 -4.88
CA HIS A 15 10.52 4.37 -4.70
C HIS A 15 10.06 4.86 -3.33
N LYS A 16 8.78 5.21 -3.22
CA LYS A 16 8.17 5.70 -1.99
C LYS A 16 7.04 4.77 -1.60
N ASN A 17 6.94 4.52 -0.29
CA ASN A 17 5.77 3.96 0.34
C ASN A 17 5.17 5.02 1.25
N ILE A 18 3.85 5.00 1.42
CA ILE A 18 3.14 5.87 2.35
C ILE A 18 2.60 4.97 3.46
N VAL A 19 2.88 5.34 4.71
CA VAL A 19 2.50 4.57 5.89
C VAL A 19 1.72 5.46 6.83
N MET A 20 0.60 4.95 7.33
CA MET A 20 -0.20 5.57 8.38
C MET A 20 -0.49 4.53 9.46
N ARG A 21 -0.29 4.90 10.73
CA ARG A 21 -0.65 4.06 11.87
C ARG A 21 -1.75 4.74 12.66
N VAL A 22 -2.85 4.02 12.91
CA VAL A 22 -3.95 4.44 13.76
C VAL A 22 -3.99 3.53 14.97
N SER A 23 -3.93 4.11 16.18
CA SER A 23 -3.93 3.36 17.44
C SER A 23 -4.60 4.16 18.54
N SER A 24 -4.96 3.48 19.63
CA SER A 24 -5.32 4.15 20.88
C SER A 24 -4.11 4.90 21.44
N THR A 25 -4.35 5.91 22.28
CA THR A 25 -3.30 6.58 23.08
C THR A 25 -2.61 5.64 24.06
N ASP A 26 -3.29 4.58 24.47
CA ASP A 26 -2.75 3.59 25.42
C ASP A 26 -1.96 2.46 24.75
N SER A 27 -1.99 2.40 23.41
CA SER A 27 -1.30 1.37 22.64
C SER A 27 0.22 1.53 22.73
N GLN A 28 0.92 0.42 22.94
CA GLN A 28 2.37 0.36 22.97
C GLN A 28 2.95 0.11 21.56
N GLU A 29 4.20 0.50 21.36
CA GLU A 29 4.93 0.22 20.10
C GLU A 29 5.08 -1.28 19.84
N SER A 30 5.16 -2.10 20.89
CA SER A 30 5.26 -3.56 20.80
C SER A 30 3.92 -4.26 20.58
N ASP A 31 2.80 -3.54 20.58
CA ASP A 31 1.49 -4.18 20.43
C ASP A 31 1.32 -4.79 19.04
N PRO A 32 0.78 -6.03 18.95
CA PRO A 32 0.51 -6.65 17.67
C PRO A 32 -0.49 -5.78 16.90
N SER A 33 -0.13 -5.51 15.65
CA SER A 33 -0.86 -4.60 14.76
C SER A 33 -1.45 -5.35 13.58
N VAL A 34 -2.55 -4.85 13.04
CA VAL A 34 -3.13 -5.33 11.78
C VAL A 34 -2.55 -4.49 10.64
N LEU A 35 -1.90 -5.13 9.67
CA LEU A 35 -1.43 -4.47 8.46
C LEU A 35 -2.49 -4.60 7.37
N VAL A 36 -2.93 -3.46 6.83
CA VAL A 36 -3.79 -3.38 5.65
C VAL A 36 -2.98 -2.71 4.54
N ASN A 37 -2.88 -3.37 3.39
CA ASN A 37 -1.98 -2.97 2.32
C ASN A 37 -2.70 -2.89 0.97
N ALA A 38 -2.32 -1.89 0.17
CA ALA A 38 -2.59 -1.81 -1.26
C ALA A 38 -1.41 -1.13 -1.95
N HIS A 39 -1.15 -1.44 -3.22
CA HIS A 39 -0.20 -0.67 -4.01
C HIS A 39 -0.89 0.51 -4.68
N PHE A 40 -0.16 1.61 -4.85
CA PHE A 40 -0.71 2.84 -5.45
C PHE A 40 -0.12 3.16 -6.82
N ASP A 41 0.93 2.47 -7.24
CA ASP A 41 1.36 2.50 -8.63
C ASP A 41 0.41 1.67 -9.52
N GLY A 42 0.44 1.95 -10.82
CA GLY A 42 -0.39 1.25 -11.80
C GLY A 42 0.42 0.87 -13.04
N PRO A 43 -0.11 -0.04 -13.86
CA PRO A 43 0.61 -0.57 -15.00
C PRO A 43 0.72 0.48 -16.12
N ILE A 44 1.76 0.36 -16.94
CA ILE A 44 2.00 1.28 -18.05
C ILE A 44 0.85 1.17 -19.06
N GLY A 45 0.27 2.31 -19.43
CA GLY A 45 -0.82 2.37 -20.42
C GLY A 45 -2.21 2.03 -19.86
N SER A 46 -2.34 1.82 -18.55
CA SER A 46 -3.60 1.63 -17.86
C SER A 46 -3.89 2.79 -16.90
N PRO A 47 -5.16 3.19 -16.72
CA PRO A 47 -5.53 4.07 -15.62
C PRO A 47 -5.44 3.40 -14.24
N GLY A 48 -5.19 2.09 -14.15
CA GLY A 48 -5.00 1.37 -12.88
C GLY A 48 -6.27 1.28 -12.01
N ALA A 49 -7.46 1.42 -12.60
CA ALA A 49 -8.71 1.52 -11.85
C ALA A 49 -8.98 0.26 -11.00
N GLY A 50 -8.94 -0.92 -11.63
CA GLY A 50 -9.11 -2.20 -10.93
C GLY A 50 -7.84 -2.71 -10.25
N ASP A 51 -6.68 -2.26 -10.70
CA ASP A 51 -5.36 -2.72 -10.28
C ASP A 51 -4.45 -1.50 -10.01
N CYS A 52 -4.45 -0.94 -8.79
CA CYS A 52 -5.33 -1.29 -7.65
C CYS A 52 -5.95 -0.02 -7.03
N ALA A 53 -6.35 0.95 -7.87
CA ALA A 53 -6.94 2.20 -7.38
C ALA A 53 -8.21 1.98 -6.55
N THR A 54 -9.03 0.98 -6.88
CA THR A 54 -10.18 0.54 -6.07
C THR A 54 -9.77 0.10 -4.66
N CYS A 55 -8.62 -0.56 -4.54
CA CYS A 55 -8.08 -1.04 -3.28
C CYS A 55 -7.60 0.14 -2.43
N VAL A 56 -6.85 1.06 -3.03
CA VAL A 56 -6.41 2.31 -2.41
C VAL A 56 -7.62 3.11 -1.92
N ALA A 57 -8.64 3.29 -2.77
CA ALA A 57 -9.86 4.00 -2.41
C ALA A 57 -10.60 3.33 -1.25
N SER A 58 -10.67 2.00 -1.23
CA SER A 58 -11.30 1.24 -0.13
C SER A 58 -10.56 1.44 1.19
N ILE A 59 -9.23 1.40 1.18
CA ILE A 59 -8.43 1.65 2.38
C ILE A 59 -8.56 3.10 2.84
N LEU A 60 -8.57 4.07 1.94
CA LEU A 60 -8.76 5.49 2.29
C LEU A 60 -10.13 5.74 2.93
N GLU A 61 -11.18 5.06 2.49
CA GLU A 61 -12.49 5.17 3.13
C GLU A 61 -12.50 4.54 4.53
N ILE A 62 -11.79 3.42 4.73
CA ILE A 62 -11.61 2.85 6.07
C ILE A 62 -10.83 3.82 6.95
N VAL A 63 -9.74 4.43 6.44
CA VAL A 63 -8.99 5.46 7.16
C VAL A 63 -9.93 6.60 7.58
N ARG A 64 -10.70 7.15 6.65
CA ARG A 64 -11.67 8.22 6.93
C ARG A 64 -12.68 7.83 8.02
N LEU A 65 -13.27 6.64 7.94
CA LEU A 65 -14.22 6.16 8.95
C LEU A 65 -13.56 5.98 10.33
N THR A 66 -12.33 5.48 10.36
CA THR A 66 -11.59 5.26 11.62
C THR A 66 -11.10 6.57 12.26
N THR A 67 -10.78 7.60 11.47
CA THR A 67 -10.35 8.90 12.00
C THR A 67 -11.50 9.85 12.34
N ASP A 68 -12.57 9.85 11.55
CA ASP A 68 -13.62 10.87 11.66
C ASP A 68 -14.71 10.50 12.68
N LEU A 69 -14.99 9.21 12.86
CA LEU A 69 -16.10 8.75 13.69
C LEU A 69 -15.75 8.57 15.18
N GLY A 70 -14.51 8.86 15.57
CA GLY A 70 -14.03 8.68 16.94
C GLY A 70 -13.99 7.21 17.39
N TRP A 71 -14.07 6.26 16.45
CA TRP A 71 -13.90 4.85 16.76
C TRP A 71 -12.43 4.54 17.07
N VAL A 72 -12.19 3.96 18.23
CA VAL A 72 -10.85 3.56 18.66
C VAL A 72 -10.63 2.09 18.30
N PRO A 73 -9.61 1.76 17.49
CA PRO A 73 -9.36 0.38 17.13
C PRO A 73 -8.85 -0.43 18.34
N PRO A 74 -9.32 -1.67 18.55
CA PRO A 74 -8.90 -2.51 19.68
C PRO A 74 -7.46 -3.00 19.55
N ARG A 75 -6.90 -2.97 18.34
CA ARG A 75 -5.49 -3.22 18.02
C ARG A 75 -5.01 -2.15 17.05
N PRO A 76 -3.75 -1.70 17.11
CA PRO A 76 -3.24 -0.74 16.14
C PRO A 76 -3.41 -1.25 14.71
N ILE A 77 -3.76 -0.34 13.79
CA ILE A 77 -3.88 -0.63 12.37
C ILE A 77 -2.80 0.15 11.65
N ILE A 78 -2.04 -0.55 10.80
CA ILE A 78 -1.05 0.04 9.91
C ILE A 78 -1.63 -0.03 8.49
N PHE A 79 -1.81 1.14 7.87
CA PHE A 79 -2.16 1.27 6.47
C PHE A 79 -0.88 1.51 5.67
N LEU A 80 -0.57 0.60 4.75
CA LEU A 80 0.60 0.65 3.89
C LEU A 80 0.17 0.81 2.43
N PHE A 81 0.48 1.95 1.84
CA PHE A 81 0.39 2.17 0.40
C PHE A 81 1.77 1.98 -0.21
N ASN A 82 2.03 0.80 -0.79
CA ASN A 82 3.33 0.52 -1.40
C ASN A 82 3.40 1.03 -2.84
N GLY A 83 4.56 1.55 -3.22
CA GLY A 83 4.86 1.86 -4.61
C GLY A 83 5.70 0.77 -5.24
N ALA A 84 5.72 0.74 -6.56
CA ALA A 84 6.51 -0.17 -7.37
C ALA A 84 6.13 -1.64 -7.13
N GLU A 85 4.84 -1.95 -7.15
CA GLU A 85 4.34 -3.32 -7.30
C GLU A 85 4.44 -3.76 -8.77
N GLU A 86 4.11 -2.85 -9.70
CA GLU A 86 3.96 -3.10 -11.13
C GLU A 86 5.29 -3.14 -11.89
N VAL A 87 6.40 -3.41 -11.19
CA VAL A 87 7.75 -3.36 -11.78
C VAL A 87 7.90 -4.53 -12.74
N PHE A 88 7.48 -4.25 -13.98
CA PHE A 88 7.49 -5.10 -15.16
C PHE A 88 6.21 -5.91 -15.44
N SER A 89 5.06 -5.23 -15.52
CA SER A 89 3.89 -5.73 -16.26
C SER A 89 4.05 -5.42 -17.75
N LEU A 90 4.77 -6.28 -18.49
CA LEU A 90 4.75 -6.27 -19.95
C LEU A 90 3.39 -6.81 -20.40
N VAL A 91 2.54 -5.92 -20.92
CA VAL A 91 1.43 -6.32 -21.80
C VAL A 91 2.00 -6.82 -23.12
#